data_AF-A0A1V4V939-F1
#
_entry.id   AF-A0A1V4V939-F1
#
_cell.length_a   1.000
_cell.length_b   1.000
_cell.length_c   1.000
_cell.angle_alpha   90.00
_cell.angle_beta   90.00
_cell.angle_gamma   90.00
#
_symmetry.space_group_name_H-M   'P 1'
#
loop_
_entity.id
_entity.type
_entity.pdbx_description
1 polymer ?
#
loop_
_entity_poly.entity_id
_entity_poly.type
_entity_poly.pdbx_seq_one_letter_code
_entity_poly.pdbx_strand_id
1 'polypeptide(L)'
;MPRRNICAISFILFTFAASMSLVSASNDSLSSLNSLISGFDDPSMGVKDLAFYLVTHNFDATPHENHVTVDLGGKIYKLTPNGLASGLCDIVA
;
A
#
# COMPACT_ATOMS: atom_id res chain seq x y z
N MET A 1 59.07 -20.52 -1.24
CA MET A 1 57.87 -21.33 -0.94
C MET A 1 56.62 -20.48 -1.18
N PRO A 2 55.48 -21.08 -1.59
CA PRO A 2 54.75 -20.71 -2.81
C PRO A 2 53.63 -19.68 -2.66
N ARG A 3 53.30 -19.11 -3.82
CA ARG A 3 52.19 -18.21 -4.15
C ARG A 3 50.84 -18.78 -3.66
N ARG A 4 50.13 -18.01 -2.84
CA ARG A 4 48.76 -18.35 -2.40
C ARG A 4 47.75 -17.67 -3.32
N ASN A 5 47.51 -18.30 -4.47
CA ASN A 5 46.31 -18.14 -5.27
C ASN A 5 45.15 -18.87 -4.59
N ILE A 6 44.38 -18.17 -3.76
CA ILE A 6 43.00 -18.53 -3.37
C ILE A 6 42.37 -17.15 -3.10
N CYS A 7 41.31 -16.66 -3.73
CA CYS A 7 40.02 -17.27 -4.01
C CYS A 7 39.40 -16.53 -5.22
N ALA A 8 39.75 -16.93 -6.44
CA ALA A 8 38.77 -16.85 -7.52
C ALA A 8 37.76 -17.97 -7.26
N ILE A 9 36.50 -17.76 -7.62
CA ILE A 9 35.34 -18.66 -7.47
C ILE A 9 34.47 -18.31 -6.24
N SER A 10 33.20 -18.01 -6.57
CA SER A 10 32.06 -17.80 -5.66
C SER A 10 31.74 -16.35 -5.29
N PHE A 11 31.50 -15.50 -6.29
CA PHE A 11 30.75 -14.24 -6.09
C PHE A 11 29.77 -13.93 -7.24
N ILE A 12 29.35 -14.94 -8.01
CA ILE A 12 28.45 -14.75 -9.17
C ILE A 12 27.30 -15.74 -9.08
N LEU A 13 26.53 -15.69 -7.99
CA LEU A 13 25.24 -16.40 -7.87
C LEU A 13 24.35 -15.62 -6.88
N PHE A 14 24.06 -14.36 -7.20
CA PHE A 14 22.97 -13.62 -6.52
C PHE A 14 22.34 -12.58 -7.45
N THR A 15 22.11 -12.95 -8.71
CA THR A 15 21.28 -12.16 -9.64
C THR A 15 20.04 -12.96 -9.99
N PHE A 16 19.23 -13.26 -8.98
CA PHE A 16 17.85 -13.70 -9.20
C PHE A 16 16.97 -12.94 -8.21
N ALA A 17 15.85 -12.44 -8.73
CA ALA A 17 14.83 -11.63 -8.04
C ALA A 17 15.09 -10.12 -7.96
N ALA A 18 14.85 -9.43 -9.08
CA ALA A 18 14.26 -8.09 -9.04
C ALA A 18 13.51 -7.73 -10.34
N SER A 19 12.92 -8.68 -11.04
CA SER A 19 11.76 -8.38 -11.90
C SER A 19 10.52 -8.35 -10.99
N MET A 20 10.51 -7.38 -10.07
CA MET A 20 9.34 -7.04 -9.28
C MET A 20 8.35 -6.44 -10.27
N SER A 21 7.38 -7.25 -10.69
CA SER A 21 6.24 -6.79 -11.46
C SER A 21 5.43 -5.86 -10.55
N LEU A 22 5.84 -4.60 -10.47
CA LEU A 22 5.24 -3.54 -9.64
C LEU A 22 3.80 -3.20 -10.09
N VAL A 23 3.34 -3.79 -11.19
CA VAL A 23 2.04 -3.51 -11.81
C VAL A 23 0.89 -4.38 -11.27
N SER A 24 1.17 -5.55 -10.67
CA SER A 24 0.09 -6.38 -10.10
C SER A 24 -0.33 -5.93 -8.70
N ALA A 25 0.60 -5.37 -7.92
CA ALA A 25 0.31 -4.94 -6.55
C ALA A 25 -0.81 -3.89 -6.51
N SER A 26 -0.79 -2.87 -7.38
CA SER A 26 -1.78 -1.79 -7.33
C SER A 26 -3.22 -2.25 -7.56
N ASN A 27 -3.45 -3.25 -8.41
CA ASN A 27 -4.81 -3.71 -8.71
C ASN A 27 -5.37 -4.61 -7.60
N ASP A 28 -4.53 -5.50 -7.05
CA ASP A 28 -4.87 -6.29 -5.86
C ASP A 28 -5.07 -5.40 -4.64
N SER A 29 -4.23 -4.37 -4.46
CA SER A 29 -4.35 -3.40 -3.38
C SER A 29 -5.62 -2.56 -3.49
N LEU A 30 -6.02 -2.13 -4.70
CA LEU A 30 -7.27 -1.38 -4.88
C LEU A 30 -8.50 -2.25 -4.61
N SER A 31 -8.50 -3.51 -5.05
CA SER A 31 -9.59 -4.46 -4.77
C SER A 31 -9.68 -4.76 -3.26
N SER A 32 -8.55 -4.96 -2.60
CA SER A 32 -8.47 -5.17 -1.14
C SER A 32 -8.94 -3.94 -0.37
N LEU A 33 -8.54 -2.74 -0.80
CA LEU A 33 -8.98 -1.46 -0.25
C LEU A 33 -10.50 -1.31 -0.37
N ASN A 34 -11.07 -1.51 -1.57
CA ASN A 34 -12.51 -1.49 -1.79
C ASN A 34 -13.26 -2.51 -0.93
N SER A 35 -12.73 -3.72 -0.78
CA SER A 35 -13.33 -4.74 0.08
C SER A 35 -13.31 -4.35 1.55
N LEU A 36 -12.24 -3.70 2.02
CA LEU A 36 -12.12 -3.20 3.40
C LEU A 36 -13.14 -2.10 3.68
N ILE A 37 -13.21 -1.08 2.82
CA ILE A 37 -14.11 0.06 3.01
C ILE A 37 -15.58 -0.26 2.73
N SER A 38 -15.87 -1.35 2.00
CA SER A 38 -17.23 -1.85 1.79
C SER A 38 -17.69 -2.81 2.91
N GLY A 39 -16.74 -3.41 3.63
CA GLY A 39 -17.01 -4.36 4.72
C GLY A 39 -17.21 -3.70 6.08
N PHE A 40 -16.87 -2.42 6.21
CA PHE A 40 -17.00 -1.65 7.43
C PHE A 40 -17.85 -0.41 7.13
N ASP A 41 -18.91 -0.18 7.91
CA ASP A 41 -19.78 1.00 7.78
C ASP A 41 -19.84 1.65 9.17
N ASP A 42 -18.94 2.61 9.38
CA ASP A 42 -18.90 3.38 10.62
C ASP A 42 -19.12 4.87 10.32
N PRO A 43 -20.30 5.42 10.65
CA PRO A 43 -20.63 6.82 10.35
C PRO A 43 -19.91 7.82 11.26
N SER A 44 -19.21 7.34 12.30
CA SER A 44 -18.38 8.17 13.18
C SER A 44 -16.92 8.20 12.73
N MET A 45 -16.54 7.43 11.70
CA MET A 45 -15.16 7.32 11.25
C MET A 45 -14.70 8.61 10.57
N GLY A 46 -13.89 9.38 11.29
CA GLY A 46 -13.28 10.60 10.79
C GLY A 46 -12.08 10.33 9.87
N VAL A 47 -11.58 11.40 9.24
CA VAL A 47 -10.41 11.35 8.33
C VAL A 47 -9.18 10.73 9.00
N LYS A 48 -8.94 11.03 10.28
CA LYS A 48 -7.80 10.52 11.04
C LYS A 48 -7.95 9.03 11.36
N ASP A 49 -9.14 8.60 11.80
CA ASP A 49 -9.44 7.20 12.06
C ASP A 49 -9.36 6.37 10.79
N LEU A 50 -9.88 6.88 9.67
CA LEU A 50 -9.77 6.21 8.37
C LEU A 50 -8.31 6.03 7.95
N ALA A 51 -7.48 7.07 8.05
CA ALA A 51 -6.06 6.95 7.73
C ALA A 51 -5.34 5.96 8.65
N PHE A 52 -5.62 6.00 9.96
CA PHE A 52 -5.04 5.06 10.92
C PHE A 52 -5.45 3.61 10.64
N TYR A 53 -6.73 3.39 10.31
CA TYR A 53 -7.26 2.09 9.93
C TYR A 53 -6.52 1.54 8.70
N LEU A 54 -6.38 2.36 7.66
CA LEU A 54 -5.68 1.98 6.44
C LEU A 54 -4.19 1.66 6.67
N VAL A 55 -3.50 2.49 7.46
CA VAL A 55 -2.10 2.21 7.87
C VAL A 55 -1.99 0.91 8.65
N THR A 56 -2.95 0.60 9.52
CA THR A 56 -3.00 -0.67 10.27
C THR A 56 -3.17 -1.87 9.34
N HIS A 57 -3.80 -1.68 8.18
CA HIS A 57 -3.95 -2.66 7.11
C HIS A 57 -2.80 -2.62 6.07
N ASN A 58 -1.67 -1.97 6.38
CA ASN A 58 -0.48 -1.87 5.53
C ASN A 58 -0.72 -1.10 4.22
N PHE A 59 -1.65 -0.15 4.22
CA PHE A 59 -1.81 0.83 3.15
C PHE A 59 -1.07 2.13 3.50
N ASP A 60 -0.41 2.74 2.52
CA ASP A 60 0.25 4.03 2.70
C ASP A 60 -0.79 5.15 2.64
N ALA A 61 -1.42 5.45 3.78
CA ALA A 61 -2.51 6.40 3.91
C ALA A 61 -2.10 7.66 4.67
N THR A 62 -2.25 8.82 4.04
CA THR A 62 -1.95 10.12 4.63
C THR A 62 -3.25 10.91 4.88
N PRO A 63 -3.57 11.26 6.13
CA PRO A 63 -4.72 12.11 6.43
C PRO A 63 -4.43 13.57 6.06
N HIS A 64 -5.39 14.20 5.38
CA HIS A 64 -5.46 15.64 5.15
C HIS A 64 -6.61 16.25 5.96
N GLU A 65 -6.86 17.56 5.83
CA GLU A 65 -7.94 18.23 6.60
C GLU A 65 -9.33 17.62 6.33
N ASN A 66 -9.64 17.32 5.07
CA ASN A 66 -10.99 16.87 4.67
C ASN A 66 -11.02 15.51 3.95
N HIS A 67 -9.88 14.84 3.77
CA HIS A 67 -9.79 13.57 3.04
C HIS A 67 -8.53 12.81 3.41
N VAL A 68 -8.47 11.53 3.08
CA VAL A 68 -7.28 10.68 3.18
C VAL A 68 -6.74 10.44 1.78
N THR A 69 -5.44 10.52 1.58
CA THR A 69 -4.80 10.06 0.34
C THR A 69 -4.16 8.70 0.60
N VAL A 70 -4.28 7.77 -0.35
CA VAL A 70 -3.64 6.46 -0.28
C VAL A 70 -2.76 6.26 -1.49
N ASP A 71 -1.48 5.98 -1.28
CA ASP A 71 -0.58 5.58 -2.35
C ASP A 71 -0.64 4.06 -2.54
N LEU A 72 -1.11 3.63 -3.72
CA LEU A 72 -1.11 2.24 -4.16
C LEU A 72 -0.09 2.01 -5.27
N GLY A 73 1.20 2.04 -4.91
CA GLY A 73 2.29 1.72 -5.84
C GLY A 73 2.53 2.81 -6.88
N GLY A 74 2.49 4.07 -6.46
CA GLY A 74 2.67 5.27 -7.29
C GLY A 74 1.37 5.87 -7.84
N LYS A 75 0.21 5.33 -7.46
CA LYS A 75 -1.10 5.93 -7.74
C LYS A 75 -1.72 6.44 -6.45
N ILE A 76 -1.97 7.74 -6.40
CA ILE A 76 -2.59 8.39 -5.25
C ILE A 76 -4.11 8.35 -5.43
N TYR A 77 -4.80 7.68 -4.51
CA TYR A 77 -6.25 7.64 -4.43
C TYR A 77 -6.73 8.55 -3.32
N LYS A 78 -7.80 9.30 -3.56
CA LYS A 78 -8.40 10.17 -2.55
C LYS A 78 -9.62 9.49 -1.93
N LEU A 79 -9.59 9.24 -0.64
CA LEU A 79 -10.72 8.72 0.13
C LEU A 79 -11.35 9.84 0.96
N THR A 80 -12.64 10.03 0.83
CA THR A 80 -13.40 11.01 1.62
C THR A 80 -14.38 10.26 2.51
N PRO A 81 -14.28 10.36 3.85
CA PRO A 81 -15.24 9.70 4.73
C PRO A 81 -16.65 10.21 4.45
N ASN A 82 -17.60 9.29 4.28
CA ASN A 82 -18.97 9.60 3.89
C ASN A 82 -19.83 10.11 5.06
N GLY A 83 -19.35 9.95 6.30
CA GLY A 83 -20.04 10.39 7.50
C GLY A 83 -21.42 9.73 7.62
N LEU A 84 -22.49 10.51 7.45
CA LEU A 84 -23.87 10.04 7.57
C LEU A 84 -24.40 9.31 6.33
N ALA A 85 -23.67 9.30 5.22
CA ALA A 85 -24.04 8.56 4.01
C ALA A 85 -23.58 7.10 4.11
N SER A 86 -24.28 6.18 3.42
CA SER A 86 -23.92 4.76 3.41
C SER A 86 -22.54 4.52 2.78
N GLY A 87 -21.78 3.60 3.37
CA GLY A 87 -20.41 3.26 3.02
C GLY A 87 -19.39 4.06 3.84
N LEU A 88 -18.24 3.47 4.15
CA LEU A 88 -17.22 4.10 5.01
C LEU A 88 -16.67 5.41 4.42
N CYS A 89 -16.37 5.39 3.12
CA CYS A 89 -15.75 6.49 2.42
C CYS A 89 -15.90 6.34 0.91
N ASP A 90 -15.97 7.47 0.21
CA ASP A 90 -15.96 7.54 -1.24
C ASP A 90 -14.51 7.57 -1.76
N ILE A 91 -14.19 6.74 -2.76
CA ILE A 91 -12.87 6.70 -3.39
C ILE A 91 -12.93 7.44 -4.73
N VAL A 92 -12.17 8.52 -4.84
CA VAL A 92 -11.95 9.26 -6.08
C VAL A 92 -10.52 9.00 -6.56
N ALA A 93 -10.38 8.47 -7.77
CA ALA A 93 -9.10 8.19 -8.44
C ALA A 93 -8.64 9.38 -9.30
#